data_AF-A0A9P7VXF4-F1
#
_entry.id   AF-A0A9P7VXF4-F1
#
_cell.length_a   1.000
_cell.length_b   1.000
_cell.length_c   1.000
_cell.angle_alpha   90.00
_cell.angle_beta   90.00
_cell.angle_gamma   90.00
#
_symmetry.space_group_name_H-M   'P 1'
#
loop_
_entity.id
_entity.type
_entity.pdbx_description
1 polymer ?
#
loop_
_entity_poly.entity_id
_entity_poly.type
_entity_poly.pdbx_seq_one_letter_code
_entity_poly.pdbx_strand_id
1 'polypeptide(L)'
;MSTPKSLIIVTWNIDYHEHYVTQRLNAALEYLQKDVFECLKDSDSPGPCCILLQEVQTRALREIRSNEWIRRHFIMTPIDNTKWPHSFENGNITLIEKSILIHDAYILKYGMTDMARSAIIVDIRMLSRLGSQRRIRIINTQLEGNLDGGEFRRQQLMECAKLLKRTKSQQNLAPAQSGGIIAGDMNALDADADEVVRSFGLVDAVVPLKDESEGHTWGYQGGMHCRKARLDKILNYTPDGKKRVRVSDVRRIGIGLRWNGHWISDHFGLIGTVGVLA
;
A
#
# COMPACT_ATOMS: atom_id res chain seq x y z
N MET A 1 -10.24 21.07 9.36
CA MET A 1 -10.08 19.61 9.23
C MET A 1 -9.69 19.04 10.58
N SER A 2 -10.42 18.04 11.09
CA SER A 2 -10.07 17.36 12.34
C SER A 2 -9.08 16.23 12.05
N THR A 3 -7.98 16.17 12.80
CA THR A 3 -7.01 15.07 12.67
C THR A 3 -7.67 13.73 13.01
N PRO A 4 -7.57 12.69 12.15
CA PRO A 4 -8.30 11.43 12.35
C PRO A 4 -7.69 10.58 13.47
N LYS A 5 -8.53 9.86 14.24
CA LYS A 5 -8.09 8.88 15.24
C LYS A 5 -7.76 7.51 14.63
N SER A 6 -8.39 7.21 13.51
CA SER A 6 -8.19 6.02 12.70
C SER A 6 -8.37 6.35 11.23
N LEU A 7 -7.77 5.55 10.36
CA LEU A 7 -8.00 5.63 8.92
C LEU A 7 -8.08 4.22 8.34
N ILE A 8 -8.69 4.11 7.16
CA ILE A 8 -8.67 2.88 6.37
C ILE A 8 -7.42 2.87 5.50
N ILE A 9 -6.72 1.74 5.44
CA ILE A 9 -5.62 1.52 4.50
C ILE A 9 -6.01 0.44 3.51
N VAL A 10 -5.83 0.72 2.22
CA VAL A 10 -6.00 -0.23 1.13
C VAL A 10 -4.66 -0.40 0.43
N THR A 11 -4.25 -1.63 0.13
CA THR A 11 -3.15 -1.91 -0.79
C THR A 11 -3.58 -2.87 -1.88
N TRP A 12 -3.22 -2.60 -3.13
CA TRP A 12 -3.58 -3.46 -4.24
C TRP A 12 -2.62 -3.29 -5.42
N ASN A 13 -1.99 -4.39 -5.84
CA ASN A 13 -1.35 -4.49 -7.15
C ASN A 13 -2.46 -4.53 -8.22
N ILE A 14 -2.47 -3.58 -9.15
CA ILE A 14 -3.51 -3.44 -10.18
C ILE A 14 -3.16 -4.08 -11.51
N ASP A 15 -2.04 -4.81 -11.57
CA ASP A 15 -1.59 -5.59 -12.73
C ASP A 15 -1.43 -4.74 -14.00
N TYR A 16 -0.21 -4.29 -14.29
CA TYR A 16 0.03 -3.49 -15.50
C TYR A 16 0.21 -4.34 -16.76
N HIS A 17 0.40 -5.65 -16.62
CA HIS A 17 0.81 -6.55 -17.67
C HIS A 17 -0.35 -6.96 -18.58
N GLU A 18 -1.53 -7.15 -18.00
CA GLU A 18 -2.70 -7.62 -18.73
C GLU A 18 -3.32 -6.57 -19.66
N HIS A 19 -4.12 -7.05 -20.62
CA HIS A 19 -4.81 -6.18 -21.58
C HIS A 19 -5.80 -5.21 -20.89
N TYR A 20 -6.16 -4.14 -21.62
CA TYR A 20 -7.19 -3.19 -21.18
C TYR A 20 -6.93 -2.51 -19.83
N VAL A 21 -5.66 -2.24 -19.47
CA VAL A 21 -5.30 -1.69 -18.14
C VAL A 21 -6.13 -0.47 -17.73
N THR A 22 -6.50 0.40 -18.67
CA THR A 22 -7.25 1.63 -18.38
C THR A 22 -8.67 1.27 -17.93
N GLN A 23 -9.32 0.38 -18.66
CA GLN A 23 -10.68 -0.05 -18.35
C GLN A 23 -10.72 -0.87 -17.07
N ARG A 24 -9.74 -1.77 -16.88
CA ARG A 24 -9.61 -2.55 -15.65
C ARG A 24 -9.34 -1.67 -14.44
N LEU A 25 -8.43 -0.70 -14.56
CA LEU A 25 -8.19 0.28 -13.49
C LEU A 25 -9.44 1.09 -13.18
N ASN A 26 -10.18 1.57 -14.19
CA ASN A 26 -11.42 2.31 -13.96
C ASN A 26 -12.46 1.44 -13.22
N ALA A 27 -12.57 0.16 -13.58
CA ALA A 27 -13.41 -0.79 -12.85
C ALA A 27 -12.90 -1.05 -11.41
N ALA A 28 -11.58 -1.07 -11.20
CA ALA A 28 -10.98 -1.16 -9.86
C ALA A 28 -11.33 0.06 -9.01
N LEU A 29 -11.21 1.27 -9.56
CA LEU A 29 -11.56 2.51 -8.88
C LEU A 29 -13.06 2.58 -8.57
N GLU A 30 -13.91 2.14 -9.51
CA GLU A 30 -15.36 2.06 -9.29
C GLU A 30 -15.71 1.09 -8.17
N TYR A 31 -15.09 -0.09 -8.14
CA TYR A 31 -15.25 -1.06 -7.05
C TYR A 31 -14.79 -0.48 -5.70
N LEU A 32 -13.62 0.18 -5.67
CA LEU A 32 -13.15 0.84 -4.45
C LEU A 32 -14.17 1.87 -3.98
N GLN A 33 -14.64 2.73 -4.86
CA GLN A 33 -15.61 3.77 -4.55
C GLN A 33 -16.93 3.17 -4.02
N LYS A 34 -17.57 2.29 -4.78
CA LYS A 34 -18.95 1.86 -4.54
C LYS A 34 -19.06 0.70 -3.55
N ASP A 35 -18.18 -0.28 -3.65
CA ASP A 35 -18.29 -1.53 -2.89
C ASP A 35 -17.39 -1.55 -1.64
N VAL A 36 -16.24 -0.86 -1.68
CA VAL A 36 -15.31 -0.83 -0.55
C VAL A 36 -15.59 0.35 0.38
N PHE A 37 -15.80 1.55 -0.19
CA PHE A 37 -16.06 2.78 0.57
C PHE A 37 -17.54 3.19 0.59
N GLU A 38 -18.42 2.42 -0.07
CA GLU A 38 -19.88 2.65 -0.06
C GLU A 38 -20.29 4.08 -0.53
N CYS A 39 -19.45 4.69 -1.37
CA CYS A 39 -19.67 6.01 -1.97
C CYS A 39 -20.49 5.85 -3.26
N LEU A 40 -21.79 6.09 -3.20
CA LEU A 40 -22.70 5.91 -4.33
C LEU A 40 -22.58 7.03 -5.37
N LYS A 41 -22.09 8.20 -4.96
CA LYS A 41 -21.87 9.38 -5.81
C LYS A 41 -20.43 9.87 -5.68
N ASP A 42 -19.94 10.59 -6.68
CA ASP A 42 -18.59 11.17 -6.63
C ASP A 42 -18.43 12.26 -5.56
N SER A 43 -19.53 12.82 -5.05
CA SER A 43 -19.55 13.73 -3.90
C SER A 43 -19.35 13.04 -2.55
N ASP A 44 -19.58 11.73 -2.48
CA ASP A 44 -19.58 11.00 -1.22
C ASP A 44 -18.13 10.78 -0.77
N SER A 45 -17.83 11.18 0.46
CA SER A 45 -16.48 11.07 1.02
C SER A 45 -16.26 9.66 1.58
N PRO A 46 -15.13 9.01 1.27
CA PRO A 46 -14.77 7.71 1.86
C PRO A 46 -14.34 7.82 3.34
N GLY A 47 -14.29 9.04 3.89
CA GLY A 47 -13.65 9.31 5.17
C GLY A 47 -12.12 9.11 5.13
N PRO A 48 -11.43 9.29 6.27
CA PRO A 48 -9.98 9.20 6.32
C PRO A 48 -9.47 7.84 5.82
N CYS A 49 -8.80 7.84 4.67
CA CYS A 49 -8.19 6.64 4.10
C CYS A 49 -6.94 6.92 3.27
N CYS A 50 -6.13 5.87 3.09
CA CYS A 50 -5.00 5.84 2.16
C CYS A 50 -5.13 4.61 1.25
N ILE A 51 -5.00 4.81 -0.06
CA ILE A 51 -5.03 3.74 -1.06
C ILE A 51 -3.65 3.65 -1.72
N LEU A 52 -3.02 2.49 -1.62
CA LEU A 52 -1.65 2.21 -2.06
C LEU A 52 -1.75 1.29 -3.27
N LEU A 53 -1.49 1.80 -4.47
CA LEU A 53 -1.54 1.02 -5.69
C LEU A 53 -0.12 0.72 -6.18
N GLN A 54 0.09 -0.53 -6.61
CA GLN A 54 1.29 -0.99 -7.30
C GLN A 54 0.94 -1.28 -8.76
N GLU A 55 1.95 -1.35 -9.62
CA GLU A 55 1.77 -1.65 -11.04
C GLU A 55 0.79 -0.70 -11.77
N VAL A 56 0.82 0.59 -11.45
CA VAL A 56 0.06 1.56 -12.23
C VAL A 56 0.77 1.83 -13.54
N GLN A 57 0.17 1.47 -14.68
CA GLN A 57 0.76 1.78 -15.98
C GLN A 57 0.71 3.29 -16.28
N THR A 58 1.74 3.83 -16.93
CA THR A 58 1.82 5.26 -17.30
C THR A 58 0.58 5.79 -18.03
N ARG A 59 0.00 5.01 -18.95
CA ARG A 59 -1.22 5.42 -19.68
C ARG A 59 -2.45 5.51 -18.78
N ALA A 60 -2.50 4.68 -17.75
CA ALA A 60 -3.61 4.57 -16.82
C ALA A 60 -3.57 5.67 -15.75
N LEU A 61 -2.40 6.26 -15.50
CA LEU A 61 -2.22 7.36 -14.55
C LEU A 61 -3.08 8.60 -14.90
N ARG A 62 -3.32 8.85 -16.19
CA ARG A 62 -4.21 9.94 -16.62
C ARG A 62 -5.63 9.71 -16.13
N GLU A 63 -6.12 8.48 -16.24
CA GLU A 63 -7.46 8.10 -15.81
C GLU A 63 -7.70 8.36 -14.33
N ILE A 64 -6.73 8.02 -13.48
CA ILE A 64 -6.77 8.30 -12.04
C ILE A 64 -6.91 9.80 -11.77
N ARG A 65 -6.20 10.63 -12.54
CA ARG A 65 -6.22 12.09 -12.40
C ARG A 65 -7.48 12.73 -12.94
N SER A 66 -8.16 12.11 -13.91
CA SER A 66 -9.44 12.58 -14.46
C SER A 66 -10.64 12.00 -13.72
N ASN A 67 -10.48 10.92 -12.95
CA ASN A 67 -11.56 10.33 -12.16
C ASN A 67 -12.12 11.36 -11.15
N GLU A 68 -13.43 11.57 -11.19
CA GLU A 68 -14.09 12.64 -10.46
C GLU A 68 -14.04 12.44 -8.94
N TRP A 69 -14.32 11.23 -8.47
CA TRP A 69 -14.24 10.87 -7.06
C TRP A 69 -12.81 11.04 -6.52
N ILE A 70 -11.80 10.59 -7.27
CA ILE A 70 -10.39 10.79 -6.92
C ILE A 70 -10.04 12.28 -6.83
N ARG A 71 -10.37 13.07 -7.85
CA ARG A 71 -10.10 14.52 -7.87
C ARG A 71 -10.75 15.27 -6.72
N ARG A 72 -11.96 14.86 -6.33
CA ARG A 72 -12.74 15.50 -5.26
C ARG A 72 -12.15 15.18 -3.90
N HIS A 73 -11.79 13.93 -3.62
CA HIS A 73 -11.49 13.48 -2.25
C HIS A 73 -10.02 13.18 -1.96
N PHE A 74 -9.15 13.03 -2.96
CA PHE A 74 -7.79 12.54 -2.73
C PHE A 74 -6.70 13.53 -3.18
N ILE A 75 -5.59 13.48 -2.46
CA ILE A 75 -4.28 13.97 -2.87
C ILE A 75 -3.51 12.75 -3.38
N MET A 76 -2.89 12.87 -4.55
CA MET A 76 -2.15 11.78 -5.19
C MET A 76 -0.65 12.07 -5.17
N THR A 77 0.17 11.05 -4.86
CA THR A 77 1.62 11.12 -5.00
C THR A 77 2.21 9.81 -5.54
N PRO A 78 3.12 9.85 -6.54
CA PRO A 78 3.45 11.02 -7.34
C PRO A 78 2.27 11.47 -8.23
N ILE A 79 2.25 12.74 -8.63
CA ILE A 79 1.20 13.32 -9.49
C ILE A 79 1.35 12.87 -10.95
N ASP A 80 2.57 12.52 -11.34
CA ASP A 80 2.93 12.01 -12.66
C ASP A 80 4.03 10.93 -12.55
N ASN A 81 4.37 10.33 -13.68
CA ASN A 81 5.37 9.28 -13.82
C ASN A 81 6.82 9.80 -13.83
N THR A 82 7.07 11.11 -13.74
CA THR A 82 8.44 11.68 -13.86
C THR A 82 9.35 11.26 -12.70
N LYS A 83 8.77 10.85 -11.58
CA LYS A 83 9.49 10.40 -10.39
C LYS A 83 9.65 8.89 -10.30
N TRP A 84 8.98 8.13 -11.16
CA TRP A 84 9.18 6.69 -11.22
C TRP A 84 10.61 6.38 -11.68
N PRO A 85 11.24 5.30 -11.19
CA PRO A 85 12.57 4.91 -11.64
C PRO A 85 12.63 4.75 -13.15
N HIS A 86 11.65 4.07 -13.75
CA HIS A 86 11.43 3.98 -15.19
C HIS A 86 10.08 4.63 -15.55
N SER A 87 10.12 5.89 -15.98
CA SER A 87 8.91 6.68 -16.22
C SER A 87 8.00 6.13 -17.33
N PHE A 88 8.48 5.29 -18.24
CA PHE A 88 7.70 4.86 -19.41
C PHE A 88 6.82 3.63 -19.19
N GLU A 89 7.01 2.88 -18.11
CA GLU A 89 6.37 1.58 -17.93
C GLU A 89 5.24 1.62 -16.89
N ASN A 90 5.59 1.43 -15.64
CA ASN A 90 4.68 1.35 -14.51
C ASN A 90 5.34 1.91 -13.25
N GLY A 91 4.55 2.11 -12.21
CA GLY A 91 5.05 2.41 -10.89
C GLY A 91 3.96 2.45 -9.84
N ASN A 92 4.35 2.86 -8.65
CA ASN A 92 3.44 2.95 -7.52
C ASN A 92 2.76 4.33 -7.50
N ILE A 93 1.57 4.40 -6.91
CA ILE A 93 0.96 5.66 -6.46
C ILE A 93 0.34 5.48 -5.09
N THR A 94 0.26 6.56 -4.33
CA THR A 94 -0.49 6.64 -3.08
C THR A 94 -1.54 7.73 -3.20
N LEU A 95 -2.79 7.37 -2.96
CA LEU A 95 -3.92 8.28 -2.81
C LEU A 95 -4.17 8.48 -1.32
N ILE A 96 -4.18 9.73 -0.87
CA ILE A 96 -4.42 10.12 0.52
C ILE A 96 -5.68 10.97 0.56
N GLU A 97 -6.69 10.57 1.32
CA GLU A 97 -7.92 11.34 1.44
C GLU A 97 -7.63 12.72 2.07
N LYS A 98 -8.25 13.77 1.52
CA LYS A 98 -7.93 15.19 1.77
C LYS A 98 -8.17 15.65 3.20
N SER A 99 -8.96 14.94 4.00
CA SER A 99 -9.12 15.26 5.43
C SER A 99 -7.86 14.92 6.25
N ILE A 100 -6.94 14.11 5.70
CA ILE A 100 -5.69 13.72 6.36
C ILE A 100 -4.63 14.80 6.17
N LEU A 101 -4.05 15.26 7.28
CA LEU A 101 -2.94 16.20 7.26
C LEU A 101 -1.63 15.48 6.90
N ILE A 102 -1.12 15.74 5.70
CA ILE A 102 0.20 15.28 5.23
C ILE A 102 1.28 16.21 5.79
N HIS A 103 2.34 15.63 6.36
CA HIS A 103 3.52 16.35 6.81
C HIS A 103 4.62 16.35 5.74
N ASP A 104 5.00 15.17 5.25
CA ASP A 104 6.06 14.99 4.24
C ASP A 104 5.64 13.89 3.26
N ALA A 105 6.15 13.97 2.02
CA ALA A 105 6.08 12.88 1.06
C ALA A 105 7.37 12.81 0.24
N TYR A 106 7.89 11.61 0.01
CA TYR A 106 9.11 11.39 -0.77
C TYR A 106 9.16 9.99 -1.37
N ILE A 107 10.05 9.78 -2.34
CA ILE A 107 10.22 8.51 -3.04
C ILE A 107 11.61 7.97 -2.77
N LEU A 108 11.69 6.74 -2.29
CA LEU A 108 12.93 5.97 -2.23
C LEU A 108 13.07 5.17 -3.52
N LYS A 109 14.10 5.45 -4.30
CA LYS A 109 14.53 4.57 -5.40
C LYS A 109 15.48 3.54 -4.82
N TYR A 110 15.19 2.25 -4.98
CA TYR A 110 16.07 1.23 -4.47
C TYR A 110 17.36 1.18 -5.30
N GLY A 111 18.51 1.10 -4.63
CA GLY A 111 19.79 0.92 -5.30
C GLY A 111 19.99 -0.51 -5.81
N MET A 112 19.36 -1.50 -5.17
CA MET A 112 19.40 -2.89 -5.59
C MET A 112 18.03 -3.32 -6.10
N THR A 113 17.87 -3.31 -7.42
CA THR A 113 16.66 -3.77 -8.11
C THR A 113 16.97 -3.99 -9.60
N ASP A 114 16.38 -5.02 -10.19
CA ASP A 114 16.43 -5.27 -11.64
C ASP A 114 15.13 -4.84 -12.33
N MET A 115 14.04 -4.68 -11.56
CA MET A 115 12.71 -4.29 -12.03
C MET A 115 12.36 -2.82 -11.71
N ALA A 116 13.37 -1.98 -11.52
CA ALA A 116 13.22 -0.55 -11.29
C ALA A 116 12.25 -0.22 -10.12
N ARG A 117 12.32 -1.01 -9.04
CA ARG A 117 11.42 -0.90 -7.89
C ARG A 117 11.65 0.38 -7.09
N SER A 118 10.60 0.85 -6.41
CA SER A 118 10.65 2.01 -5.51
C SER A 118 9.63 1.93 -4.39
N ALA A 119 9.83 2.74 -3.36
CA ALA A 119 8.88 2.99 -2.30
C ALA A 119 8.40 4.45 -2.31
N ILE A 120 7.10 4.66 -2.12
CA ILE A 120 6.50 5.97 -1.85
C ILE A 120 6.26 6.08 -0.37
N ILE A 121 6.80 7.12 0.25
CA ILE A 121 6.72 7.36 1.67
C ILE A 121 5.90 8.61 1.91
N VAL A 122 4.92 8.51 2.80
CA VAL A 122 4.08 9.63 3.23
C VAL A 122 4.00 9.64 4.75
N ASP A 123 4.36 10.78 5.33
CA ASP A 123 4.17 11.04 6.76
C ASP A 123 2.84 11.79 6.95
N ILE A 124 1.95 11.25 7.77
CA ILE A 124 0.63 11.83 8.07
C ILE A 124 0.49 12.13 9.56
N ARG A 125 -0.43 13.03 9.91
CA ARG A 125 -0.83 13.28 11.30
C ARG A 125 -2.11 12.54 11.65
N MET A 126 -2.09 11.85 12.78
CA MET A 126 -3.24 11.17 13.39
C MET A 126 -3.36 11.55 14.86
N LEU A 127 -4.55 11.43 15.44
CA LEU A 127 -4.76 11.54 16.89
C LEU A 127 -4.60 10.17 17.53
N SER A 128 -3.84 10.12 18.62
CA SER A 128 -3.88 8.96 19.52
C SER A 128 -5.23 8.88 20.23
N ARG A 129 -5.51 7.72 20.84
CA ARG A 129 -6.67 7.56 21.74
C ARG A 129 -6.67 8.57 22.90
N LEU A 130 -5.49 9.05 23.32
CA LEU A 130 -5.31 10.05 24.37
C LEU A 130 -5.46 11.50 23.85
N GLY A 131 -5.80 11.69 22.57
CA GLY A 131 -5.99 13.01 21.96
C GLY A 131 -4.69 13.73 21.56
N SER A 132 -3.53 13.08 21.71
CA SER A 132 -2.25 13.65 21.27
C SER A 132 -2.04 13.46 19.76
N GLN A 133 -1.60 14.50 19.07
CA GLN A 133 -1.21 14.38 17.66
C GLN A 133 0.08 13.58 17.53
N ARG A 134 0.07 12.61 16.62
CA ARG A 134 1.17 11.71 16.30
C ARG A 134 1.44 11.72 14.81
N ARG A 135 2.72 11.58 14.45
CA ARG A 135 3.15 11.38 13.06
C ARG A 135 3.28 9.89 12.78
N ILE A 136 2.55 9.41 11.78
CA ILE A 136 2.60 8.04 11.30
C ILE A 136 3.19 8.03 9.90
N ARG A 137 4.12 7.12 9.65
CA ARG A 137 4.71 6.89 8.32
C ARG A 137 3.97 5.78 7.60
N ILE A 138 3.57 6.02 6.35
CA ILE A 138 3.00 5.01 5.46
C ILE A 138 3.97 4.85 4.27
N ILE A 139 4.36 3.61 3.99
CA ILE A 139 5.23 3.25 2.88
C ILE A 139 4.44 2.33 1.93
N ASN A 140 4.22 2.80 0.71
CA ASN A 140 3.73 1.99 -0.40
C ASN A 140 4.93 1.44 -1.18
N THR A 141 5.04 0.13 -1.35
CA THR A 141 6.12 -0.46 -2.13
C THR A 141 5.68 -1.65 -2.98
N GLN A 142 6.46 -1.94 -4.00
CA GLN A 142 6.46 -3.22 -4.68
C GLN A 142 7.88 -3.74 -4.67
N LEU A 143 8.12 -4.90 -4.05
CA LEU A 143 9.46 -5.49 -3.98
C LEU A 143 9.79 -6.29 -5.25
N GLU A 144 11.04 -6.72 -5.39
CA GLU A 144 11.53 -7.51 -6.53
C GLU A 144 10.64 -8.74 -6.79
N GLY A 145 10.16 -8.90 -8.02
CA GLY A 145 9.21 -9.95 -8.41
C GLY A 145 9.84 -11.23 -8.96
N ASN A 146 11.11 -11.19 -9.35
CA ASN A 146 11.81 -12.37 -9.91
C ASN A 146 11.93 -13.49 -8.87
N LEU A 147 11.80 -14.75 -9.29
CA LEU A 147 11.85 -15.89 -8.38
C LEU A 147 13.19 -15.96 -7.61
N ASP A 148 14.30 -15.62 -8.25
CA ASP A 148 15.65 -15.54 -7.69
C ASP A 148 15.97 -14.21 -7.00
N GLY A 149 15.00 -13.28 -6.93
CA GLY A 149 15.17 -11.94 -6.37
C GLY A 149 15.14 -11.85 -4.83
N GLY A 150 15.33 -12.95 -4.10
CA GLY A 150 15.15 -12.99 -2.64
C GLY A 150 16.04 -12.00 -1.88
N GLU A 151 17.30 -11.85 -2.28
CA GLU A 151 18.21 -10.88 -1.65
C GLU A 151 17.83 -9.43 -1.98
N PHE A 152 17.35 -9.16 -3.21
CA PHE A 152 16.80 -7.85 -3.56
C PHE A 152 15.61 -7.50 -2.67
N ARG A 153 14.62 -8.40 -2.54
CA ARG A 153 13.46 -8.20 -1.66
C ARG A 153 13.87 -7.93 -0.21
N ARG A 154 14.78 -8.73 0.34
CA ARG A 154 15.31 -8.56 1.71
C ARG A 154 15.88 -7.16 1.91
N GLN A 155 16.72 -6.70 0.99
CA GLN A 155 17.43 -5.42 1.11
C GLN A 155 16.50 -4.23 0.90
N GLN A 156 15.57 -4.32 -0.05
CA GLN A 156 14.53 -3.31 -0.28
C GLN A 156 13.61 -3.18 0.94
N LEU A 157 13.19 -4.29 1.54
CA LEU A 157 12.39 -4.30 2.77
C LEU A 157 13.18 -3.75 3.95
N MET A 158 14.48 -4.07 4.06
CA MET A 158 15.37 -3.52 5.08
C MET A 158 15.41 -1.99 4.99
N GLU A 159 15.55 -1.40 3.80
CA GLU A 159 15.57 0.05 3.63
C GLU A 159 14.23 0.68 4.06
N CYS A 160 13.10 0.04 3.76
CA CYS A 160 11.80 0.48 4.26
C CYS A 160 11.71 0.43 5.79
N ALA A 161 12.18 -0.67 6.39
CA ALA A 161 12.21 -0.82 7.84
C ALA A 161 13.12 0.22 8.51
N LYS A 162 14.29 0.51 7.95
CA LYS A 162 15.20 1.57 8.41
C LYS A 162 14.52 2.94 8.37
N LEU A 163 13.83 3.27 7.27
CA LEU A 163 13.08 4.52 7.16
C LEU A 163 11.99 4.60 8.23
N LEU A 164 11.25 3.53 8.46
CA LEU A 164 10.16 3.51 9.42
C LEU A 164 10.67 3.60 10.88
N LYS A 165 11.86 3.05 11.15
CA LYS A 165 12.57 3.15 12.45
C LYS A 165 13.31 4.46 12.67
N ARG A 166 13.46 5.32 11.66
CA ARG A 166 14.30 6.52 11.75
C ARG A 166 13.67 7.55 12.71
N THR A 167 14.25 7.67 13.90
CA THR A 167 13.76 8.53 15.00
C THR A 167 14.52 9.86 15.13
N LYS A 168 15.53 10.15 14.30
CA LYS A 168 16.28 11.42 14.33
C LYS A 168 16.61 11.91 12.91
N SER A 169 16.44 13.21 12.68
CA SER A 169 16.88 13.88 11.45
C SER A 169 18.39 13.80 11.33
N GLN A 170 18.93 13.25 10.24
CA GLN A 170 20.24 13.72 9.76
C GLN A 170 20.11 14.90 8.79
N GLN A 171 18.89 15.37 8.51
CA GLN A 171 18.61 16.60 7.78
C GLN A 171 17.22 17.08 8.22
N ASN A 172 17.09 18.01 9.18
CA ASN A 172 15.89 18.80 9.55
C ASN A 172 14.46 18.15 9.52
N LEU A 173 14.33 16.83 9.44
CA LEU A 173 13.08 16.08 9.36
C LEU A 173 12.69 15.66 10.77
N ALA A 174 11.71 16.37 11.34
CA ALA A 174 11.16 16.08 12.65
C ALA A 174 10.85 14.57 12.80
N PRO A 175 11.13 13.98 13.97
CA PRO A 175 11.18 12.53 14.12
C PRO A 175 9.81 11.86 13.90
N ALA A 176 9.80 10.74 13.18
CA ALA A 176 8.64 9.85 13.04
C ALA A 176 8.40 9.11 14.36
N GLN A 177 7.71 9.75 15.31
CA GLN A 177 7.73 9.33 16.71
C GLN A 177 6.56 8.43 17.15
N SER A 178 5.96 7.66 16.26
CA SER A 178 4.90 6.71 16.66
C SER A 178 4.91 5.35 15.96
N GLY A 179 5.82 5.12 15.03
CA GLY A 179 5.81 3.93 14.19
C GLY A 179 5.14 4.20 12.85
N GLY A 180 4.72 3.14 12.18
CA GLY A 180 4.26 3.25 10.80
C GLY A 180 3.87 1.93 10.18
N ILE A 181 3.57 2.01 8.90
CA ILE A 181 3.09 0.91 8.07
C ILE A 181 3.92 0.83 6.79
N ILE A 182 4.23 -0.39 6.38
CA ILE A 182 4.68 -0.73 5.03
C ILE A 182 3.58 -1.61 4.44
N ALA A 183 3.00 -1.21 3.33
CA ALA A 183 2.00 -2.01 2.64
C ALA A 183 2.27 -2.03 1.14
N GLY A 184 1.86 -3.11 0.50
CA GLY A 184 2.19 -3.33 -0.91
C GLY A 184 2.30 -4.80 -1.26
N ASP A 185 2.71 -5.01 -2.49
CA ASP A 185 3.14 -6.30 -3.01
C ASP A 185 4.59 -6.56 -2.57
N MET A 186 4.75 -7.41 -1.56
CA MET A 186 6.07 -7.77 -1.04
C MET A 186 6.75 -8.84 -1.89
N ASN A 187 6.07 -9.39 -2.91
CA ASN A 187 6.52 -10.54 -3.67
C ASN A 187 7.10 -11.62 -2.75
N ALA A 188 6.42 -11.92 -1.64
CA ALA A 188 6.89 -12.82 -0.58
C ALA A 188 6.88 -14.30 -1.05
N LEU A 189 7.74 -14.58 -2.03
CA LEU A 189 7.87 -15.85 -2.74
C LEU A 189 8.86 -16.79 -2.04
N ASP A 190 9.80 -16.23 -1.28
CA ASP A 190 10.84 -16.97 -0.57
C ASP A 190 10.27 -17.72 0.64
N ALA A 191 10.82 -18.90 0.93
CA ALA A 191 10.38 -19.73 2.05
C ALA A 191 10.60 -19.04 3.41
N ASP A 192 11.57 -18.13 3.51
CA ASP A 192 11.94 -17.41 4.73
C ASP A 192 11.33 -15.99 4.79
N ALA A 193 10.42 -15.62 3.87
CA ALA A 193 9.89 -14.25 3.77
C ALA A 193 9.30 -13.73 5.10
N ASP A 194 8.56 -14.57 5.85
CA ASP A 194 8.01 -14.20 7.16
C ASP A 194 9.06 -14.12 8.27
N GLU A 195 10.15 -14.87 8.16
CA GLU A 195 11.31 -14.71 9.04
C GLU A 195 12.04 -13.40 8.77
N VAL A 196 12.22 -13.03 7.49
CA VAL A 196 12.80 -11.75 7.09
C VAL A 196 11.99 -10.58 7.65
N VAL A 197 10.67 -10.59 7.49
CA VAL A 197 9.77 -9.58 8.10
C VAL A 197 10.03 -9.43 9.60
N ARG A 198 10.05 -10.55 10.34
CA ARG A 198 10.26 -10.57 11.80
C ARG A 198 11.66 -10.11 12.20
N SER A 199 12.69 -10.47 11.44
CA SER A 199 14.08 -10.05 11.69
C SER A 199 14.26 -8.53 11.62
N PHE A 200 13.44 -7.84 10.83
CA PHE A 200 13.39 -6.39 10.78
C PHE A 200 12.47 -5.78 11.84
N GLY A 201 11.96 -6.56 12.79
CA GLY A 201 11.06 -6.10 13.85
C GLY A 201 9.71 -5.61 13.33
N LEU A 202 9.34 -6.01 12.11
CA LEU A 202 8.04 -5.74 11.52
C LEU A 202 7.07 -6.84 11.95
N VAL A 203 5.79 -6.50 12.01
CA VAL A 203 4.69 -7.44 12.30
C VAL A 203 3.75 -7.42 11.11
N ASP A 204 3.43 -8.58 10.53
CA ASP A 204 2.37 -8.69 9.53
C ASP A 204 1.01 -8.57 10.24
N ALA A 205 0.16 -7.66 9.77
CA ALA A 205 -1.14 -7.35 10.38
C ALA A 205 -2.21 -8.44 10.18
N VAL A 206 -1.79 -9.63 9.74
CA VAL A 206 -2.64 -10.80 9.57
C VAL A 206 -3.24 -11.20 10.91
N VAL A 207 -4.57 -11.30 10.91
CA VAL A 207 -5.31 -11.98 11.98
C VAL A 207 -4.98 -13.47 11.92
N PRO A 208 -4.84 -14.19 13.04
CA PRO A 208 -4.67 -15.65 13.02
C PRO A 208 -5.67 -16.30 12.07
N LEU A 209 -5.15 -16.88 10.99
CA LEU A 209 -5.96 -17.47 9.93
C LEU A 209 -6.40 -18.86 10.35
N LYS A 210 -7.60 -19.28 9.93
CA LYS A 210 -8.03 -20.66 10.14
C LYS A 210 -7.31 -21.62 9.19
N ASP A 211 -6.99 -21.12 8.00
CA ASP A 211 -6.32 -21.83 6.92
C ASP A 211 -5.35 -20.86 6.21
N GLU A 212 -4.18 -21.35 5.80
CA GLU A 212 -3.17 -20.57 5.06
C GLU A 212 -3.74 -19.90 3.80
N SER A 213 -4.67 -20.56 3.12
CA SER A 213 -5.34 -20.07 1.91
C SER A 213 -6.23 -18.85 2.12
N GLU A 214 -6.63 -18.56 3.37
CA GLU A 214 -7.31 -17.31 3.72
C GLU A 214 -6.36 -16.10 3.62
N GLY A 215 -5.06 -16.34 3.75
CA GLY A 215 -4.01 -15.33 3.68
C GLY A 215 -3.51 -15.05 2.27
N HIS A 216 -3.74 -15.96 1.32
CA HIS A 216 -3.29 -15.79 -0.05
C HIS A 216 -3.95 -14.59 -0.72
N THR A 217 -3.13 -13.83 -1.44
CA THR A 217 -3.53 -12.66 -2.22
C THR A 217 -3.26 -12.85 -3.70
N TRP A 218 -2.60 -13.93 -4.11
CA TRP A 218 -2.24 -14.18 -5.51
C TRP A 218 -2.40 -15.67 -5.89
N GLY A 219 -2.51 -15.92 -7.20
CA GLY A 219 -2.54 -17.27 -7.79
C GLY A 219 -3.93 -17.87 -8.00
N TYR A 220 -4.99 -17.07 -7.86
CA TYR A 220 -6.39 -17.47 -8.14
C TYR A 220 -6.97 -16.78 -9.37
N GLN A 221 -6.48 -15.57 -9.66
CA GLN A 221 -6.81 -14.75 -10.81
C GLN A 221 -5.54 -14.67 -11.68
N GLY A 222 -5.66 -14.50 -13.00
CA GLY A 222 -4.49 -14.39 -13.90
C GLY A 222 -3.96 -15.68 -14.55
N GLY A 223 -4.50 -16.87 -14.23
CA GLY A 223 -4.19 -18.11 -14.97
C GLY A 223 -4.19 -19.40 -14.14
N MET A 224 -4.23 -20.56 -14.80
CA MET A 224 -4.36 -21.89 -14.13
C MET A 224 -3.07 -22.43 -13.50
N HIS A 225 -1.90 -21.81 -13.70
CA HIS A 225 -0.60 -22.38 -13.32
C HIS A 225 0.17 -21.58 -12.27
N CYS A 226 -0.45 -20.56 -11.67
CA CYS A 226 0.18 -19.72 -10.67
C CYS A 226 0.19 -20.41 -9.29
N ARG A 227 1.34 -20.44 -8.62
CA ARG A 227 1.43 -20.90 -7.23
C ARG A 227 0.65 -19.93 -6.34
N LYS A 228 -0.35 -20.44 -5.64
CA LYS A 228 -1.11 -19.65 -4.67
C LYS A 228 -0.18 -19.17 -3.56
N ALA A 229 -0.20 -17.86 -3.29
CA ALA A 229 0.75 -17.24 -2.36
C ALA A 229 0.17 -15.98 -1.71
N ARG A 230 0.77 -15.59 -0.58
CA ARG A 230 0.51 -14.31 0.10
C ARG A 230 1.61 -13.32 -0.27
N LEU A 231 1.47 -12.68 -1.42
CA LEU A 231 2.46 -11.70 -1.91
C LEU A 231 2.25 -10.33 -1.24
N ASP A 232 1.00 -9.92 -1.10
CA ASP A 232 0.63 -8.62 -0.55
C ASP A 232 0.54 -8.67 0.96
N LYS A 233 1.12 -7.67 1.63
CA LYS A 233 1.15 -7.58 3.10
C LYS A 233 0.87 -6.16 3.59
N ILE A 234 0.37 -6.06 4.81
CA ILE A 234 0.30 -4.81 5.59
C ILE A 234 1.14 -5.04 6.83
N LEU A 235 2.36 -4.51 6.83
CA LEU A 235 3.35 -4.66 7.88
C LEU A 235 3.33 -3.43 8.77
N ASN A 236 3.23 -3.60 10.08
CA ASN A 236 3.32 -2.50 11.03
C ASN A 236 4.61 -2.60 11.87
N TYR A 237 5.14 -1.43 12.23
CA TYR A 237 6.19 -1.31 13.22
C TYR A 237 5.81 -0.28 14.26
N THR A 238 6.21 -0.58 15.50
CA THR A 238 6.03 0.30 16.63
C THR A 238 7.34 0.40 17.42
N PRO A 239 7.79 1.60 17.82
CA PRO A 239 9.01 1.76 18.61
C PRO A 239 8.90 1.06 19.97
N ASP A 240 9.91 0.25 20.29
CA ASP A 240 10.24 -0.40 21.57
C ASP A 240 9.05 -0.75 22.48
N GLY A 241 8.44 -1.91 22.26
CA GLY A 241 7.49 -2.57 23.19
C GLY A 241 6.15 -1.86 23.42
N LYS A 242 5.99 -0.63 22.93
CA LYS A 242 4.78 0.16 23.07
C LYS A 242 3.92 -0.09 21.86
N LYS A 243 2.75 -0.71 22.00
CA LYS A 243 1.76 -0.86 20.91
C LYS A 243 1.19 0.52 20.55
N ARG A 244 1.87 1.30 19.70
CA ARG A 244 1.47 2.68 19.35
C ARG A 244 0.67 2.73 18.06
N VAL A 245 1.07 1.96 17.05
CA VAL A 245 0.30 1.76 15.82
C VAL A 245 -0.27 0.36 15.86
N ARG A 246 -1.56 0.25 15.55
CA ARG A 246 -2.25 -1.03 15.35
C ARG A 246 -2.91 -1.01 13.98
N VAL A 247 -2.80 -2.14 13.29
CA VAL A 247 -3.64 -2.46 12.15
C VAL A 247 -4.61 -3.55 12.60
N SER A 248 -5.90 -3.39 12.30
CA SER A 248 -6.96 -4.34 12.62
C SER A 248 -7.86 -4.57 11.42
N ASP A 249 -8.75 -5.56 11.53
CA ASP A 249 -9.83 -5.81 10.56
C ASP A 249 -9.30 -6.04 9.14
N VAL A 250 -8.13 -6.67 9.05
CA VAL A 250 -7.48 -6.95 7.77
C VAL A 250 -8.28 -8.02 7.04
N ARG A 251 -8.71 -7.71 5.82
CA ARG A 251 -9.42 -8.63 4.94
C ARG A 251 -9.03 -8.43 3.48
N ARG A 252 -9.31 -9.44 2.67
CA ARG A 252 -9.13 -9.38 1.21
C ARG A 252 -10.29 -8.63 0.56
N ILE A 253 -9.98 -7.95 -0.53
CA ILE A 253 -10.93 -7.28 -1.43
C ILE A 253 -10.57 -7.63 -2.87
N GLY A 254 -11.45 -7.32 -3.82
CA GLY A 254 -11.16 -7.55 -5.24
C GLY A 254 -11.25 -9.01 -5.69
N ILE A 255 -11.77 -9.92 -4.84
CA ILE A 255 -11.91 -11.34 -5.16
C ILE A 255 -12.99 -11.53 -6.22
N GLY A 256 -12.66 -12.23 -7.29
CA GLY A 256 -13.59 -12.59 -8.35
C GLY A 256 -13.91 -11.45 -9.32
N LEU A 257 -13.27 -10.29 -9.19
CA LEU A 257 -13.65 -9.11 -9.97
C LEU A 257 -13.18 -9.18 -11.40
N ARG A 258 -14.12 -8.92 -12.33
CA ARG A 258 -13.85 -8.91 -13.76
C ARG A 258 -14.45 -7.69 -14.42
N TRP A 259 -13.73 -7.18 -15.41
CA TRP A 259 -14.24 -6.23 -16.39
C TRP A 259 -14.29 -6.91 -17.76
N ASN A 260 -15.49 -7.04 -18.34
CA ASN A 260 -15.73 -7.65 -19.65
C ASN A 260 -15.03 -9.01 -19.84
N GLY A 261 -15.11 -9.89 -18.83
CA GLY A 261 -14.48 -11.21 -18.84
C GLY A 261 -12.99 -11.24 -18.46
N HIS A 262 -12.30 -10.09 -18.40
CA HIS A 262 -10.92 -9.98 -17.95
C HIS A 262 -10.86 -9.72 -16.44
N TRP A 263 -9.93 -10.38 -15.73
CA TRP A 263 -9.68 -10.09 -14.32
C TRP A 263 -9.25 -8.64 -14.13
N ILE A 264 -9.85 -7.92 -13.19
CA ILE A 264 -9.45 -6.54 -12.87
C ILE A 264 -7.98 -6.46 -12.45
N SER A 265 -7.54 -7.46 -11.68
CA SER A 265 -6.15 -7.70 -11.30
C SER A 265 -5.98 -9.21 -11.08
N ASP A 266 -4.78 -9.74 -11.26
CA ASP A 266 -4.43 -11.10 -10.83
C ASP A 266 -4.21 -11.21 -9.31
N HIS A 267 -4.08 -10.06 -8.62
CA HIS A 267 -4.04 -9.94 -7.16
C HIS A 267 -5.42 -9.66 -6.55
N PHE A 268 -5.64 -10.20 -5.35
CA PHE A 268 -6.60 -9.67 -4.40
C PHE A 268 -5.98 -8.48 -3.66
N GLY A 269 -6.75 -7.42 -3.46
CA GLY A 269 -6.33 -6.31 -2.61
C GLY A 269 -6.45 -6.67 -1.13
N LEU A 270 -5.79 -5.89 -0.28
CA LEU A 270 -5.98 -5.93 1.17
C LEU A 270 -6.53 -4.59 1.66
N ILE A 271 -7.47 -4.66 2.60
CA ILE A 271 -7.97 -3.51 3.37
C ILE A 271 -7.76 -3.77 4.85
N GLY A 272 -7.48 -2.72 5.62
CA GLY A 272 -7.44 -2.78 7.09
C GLY A 272 -7.67 -1.42 7.73
N THR A 273 -7.84 -1.41 9.05
CA THR A 273 -8.04 -0.21 9.86
C THR A 273 -6.77 0.12 10.63
N VAL A 274 -6.24 1.32 10.42
CA VAL A 274 -5.07 1.85 11.12
C VAL A 274 -5.54 2.71 12.28
N GLY A 275 -5.04 2.44 13.49
CA GLY A 275 -5.31 3.24 14.67
C GLY A 275 -4.04 3.57 15.46
N VAL A 276 -4.05 4.73 16.13
CA VAL A 276 -2.96 5.16 17.03
C VAL A 276 -3.40 5.05 18.48
N LEU A 277 -2.70 4.23 19.27
CA LEU A 277 -3.10 3.90 20.64
C LEU A 277 -2.53 4.88 21.68
N ALA A 278 -1.27 5.35 21.55
CA ALA A 278 -0.58 6.19 22.56
C ALA A 278 0.48 7.14 22.00
#